data_AF-A0A7X9JEX8-F1
#
_entry.id   AF-A0A7X9JEX8-F1
#
_cell.length_a   1.000
_cell.length_b   1.000
_cell.length_c   1.000
_cell.angle_alpha   90.00
_cell.angle_beta   90.00
_cell.angle_gamma   90.00
#
_symmetry.space_group_name_H-M   'P 1'
#
loop_
_entity.id
_entity.type
_entity.pdbx_description
1 polymer ?
#
loop_
_entity_poly.entity_id
_entity_poly.type
_entity_poly.pdbx_seq_one_letter_code
_entity_poly.pdbx_strand_id
1 'polypeptide(L)' 'KGNNPKTAVWEYLRRLKDEGRSAADGAPLHFEVDKTIENKLLISVALEGYLKRIQI' A
#
# COMPACT_ATOMS: atom_id res chain seq x y z
N LYS A 1 -11.71 -9.40 18.16
CA LYS A 1 -11.07 -8.06 18.26
C LYS A 1 -10.11 -7.91 17.09
N GLY A 2 -10.49 -7.12 16.08
CA GLY A 2 -9.92 -7.14 14.72
C GLY A 2 -8.97 -5.98 14.46
N ASN A 3 -7.81 -5.99 15.12
CA ASN A 3 -6.71 -5.08 14.83
C ASN A 3 -5.45 -5.89 14.53
N ASN A 4 -5.57 -6.83 13.59
CA ASN A 4 -4.42 -7.60 13.13
C ASN A 4 -3.71 -6.84 12.00
N PRO A 5 -2.40 -7.09 11.78
CA PRO A 5 -1.63 -6.39 10.77
C PRO A 5 -2.24 -6.48 9.36
N LYS A 6 -2.89 -7.61 9.06
CA LYS A 6 -3.55 -7.83 7.76
C LYS A 6 -4.68 -6.84 7.55
N THR A 7 -5.59 -6.68 8.49
CA THR A 7 -6.74 -5.75 8.38
C THR A 7 -6.33 -4.29 8.41
N ALA A 8 -5.23 -3.95 9.09
CA ALA A 8 -4.74 -2.58 9.18
C ALA A 8 -4.32 -1.98 7.83
N VAL A 9 -3.71 -2.80 6.96
CA VAL A 9 -3.29 -2.35 5.62
C VAL A 9 -4.49 -1.98 4.74
N TRP A 10 -5.54 -2.81 4.75
CA TRP A 10 -6.76 -2.54 3.98
C TRP A 10 -7.46 -1.25 4.43
N GLU A 11 -7.60 -1.06 5.73
CA GLU A 11 -8.18 0.17 6.30
C GLU A 11 -7.32 1.39 5.97
N TYR A 12 -5.99 1.27 6.01
CA TYR A 12 -5.09 2.35 5.61
C TYR A 12 -5.27 2.74 4.14
N LEU A 13 -5.26 1.77 3.23
CA LEU A 13 -5.46 2.02 1.80
C LEU A 13 -6.83 2.63 1.51
N ARG A 14 -7.88 2.16 2.19
CA ARG A 14 -9.22 2.71 2.11
C ARG A 14 -9.24 4.18 2.52
N ARG A 15 -8.67 4.52 3.68
CA ARG A 15 -8.62 5.91 4.17
C ARG A 15 -7.84 6.82 3.23
N LEU A 16 -6.75 6.35 2.64
CA LEU A 16 -6.00 7.12 1.65
C LEU A 16 -6.87 7.49 0.43
N LYS A 17 -7.68 6.54 -0.03
CA LYS A 17 -8.58 6.73 -1.18
C LYS A 17 -9.81 7.58 -0.84
N ASP A 18 -10.44 7.33 0.30
CA ASP A 18 -11.71 7.95 0.69
C ASP A 18 -11.52 9.36 1.30
N GLU A 19 -10.48 9.57 2.11
CA GLU A 19 -10.24 10.83 2.82
C GLU A 19 -9.37 11.80 2.00
N GLY A 20 -8.60 11.29 1.03
CA GLY A 20 -7.68 12.08 0.21
C GLY A 20 -6.52 12.66 1.02
N ARG A 21 -5.42 11.89 1.14
CA ARG A 21 -4.20 12.36 1.83
C ARG A 21 -3.14 12.81 0.83
N SER A 22 -2.35 13.80 1.21
CA SER A 22 -1.16 14.22 0.47
C SER A 22 0.10 13.56 1.02
N ALA A 23 1.01 13.22 0.12
CA ALA A 23 2.36 12.78 0.45
C ALA A 23 3.24 13.98 0.83
N ALA A 24 4.45 13.71 1.29
CA ALA A 24 5.41 14.74 1.69
C ALA A 24 5.82 15.67 0.52
N ASP A 25 5.66 15.22 -0.72
CA ASP A 25 5.92 16.01 -1.94
C ASP A 25 4.70 16.82 -2.41
N GLY A 26 3.61 16.83 -1.64
CA GLY A 26 2.39 17.57 -1.95
C GLY A 26 1.44 16.85 -2.92
N ALA A 27 1.85 15.75 -3.57
CA ALA A 27 1.00 15.00 -4.47
C ALA A 27 0.06 14.04 -3.71
N PRO A 28 -1.07 13.59 -4.30
CA PRO A 28 -1.94 12.60 -3.69
C PRO A 28 -1.19 11.33 -3.29
N LEU A 29 -1.46 10.84 -2.07
CA LEU A 29 -0.84 9.64 -1.51
C LEU A 29 -1.71 8.42 -1.85
N HIS A 30 -1.44 7.81 -2.99
CA HIS A 30 -2.11 6.59 -3.43
C HIS A 30 -1.12 5.42 -3.58
N PHE A 31 -1.60 4.23 -3.27
CA PHE A 31 -0.84 2.98 -3.42
C PHE A 31 -1.66 1.91 -4.14
N GLU A 32 -0.95 1.03 -4.84
CA GLU A 32 -1.46 -0.23 -5.37
C GLU A 32 -0.65 -1.40 -4.80
N VAL A 33 -1.23 -2.59 -4.80
CA VAL A 33 -0.54 -3.83 -4.41
C VAL A 33 0.18 -4.39 -5.64
N ASP A 34 1.51 -4.39 -5.61
CA ASP A 34 2.38 -4.92 -6.64
C ASP A 34 2.93 -6.30 -6.21
N LYS A 35 2.47 -7.35 -6.90
CA LYS A 35 2.92 -8.73 -6.70
C LYS A 35 4.10 -9.11 -7.62
N THR A 36 4.46 -8.25 -8.56
CA THR A 36 5.49 -8.53 -9.58
C THR A 36 6.89 -8.14 -9.12
N ILE A 37 6.99 -7.23 -8.15
CA ILE A 37 8.26 -6.67 -7.68
C ILE A 37 9.10 -7.65 -6.87
N GLU A 38 8.50 -8.70 -6.31
CA GLU A 38 9.19 -9.80 -5.62
C GLU A 38 10.33 -10.38 -6.48
N ASN A 39 10.06 -10.61 -7.76
CA ASN A 39 11.03 -11.16 -8.72
C ASN A 39 12.22 -10.23 -8.98
N LYS A 40 12.08 -8.92 -8.71
CA LYS A 40 13.13 -7.91 -8.91
C LYS A 40 13.93 -7.66 -7.64
N LEU A 41 13.30 -7.79 -6.47
CA LEU A 41 13.92 -7.52 -5.18
C LEU A 41 14.58 -8.75 -4.56
N LEU A 42 14.26 -9.97 -5.03
CA LEU A 42 14.70 -11.25 -4.44
C LEU A 42 14.31 -11.38 -2.95
N ILE A 43 13.27 -10.65 -2.52
CA ILE A 43 12.70 -10.69 -1.17
C ILE A 43 11.31 -11.30 -1.29
N SER A 44 11.12 -12.52 -0.79
CA SER A 44 9.89 -13.32 -0.94
C SER A 44 9.06 -13.46 0.35
N VAL A 45 9.12 -12.45 1.22
CA VAL A 45 8.48 -12.54 2.55
C VAL A 45 7.00 -12.12 2.56
N ALA A 46 6.50 -11.53 1.48
CA ALA A 46 5.17 -10.92 1.42
C ALA A 46 4.25 -11.68 0.44
N LEU A 47 3.47 -12.63 0.96
CA LEU A 47 2.52 -13.45 0.19
C LEU A 47 1.49 -12.60 -0.61
N GLU A 48 1.14 -11.42 -0.11
CA GLU A 48 0.17 -10.53 -0.76
C GLU A 48 0.83 -9.45 -1.64
N GLY A 49 2.15 -9.41 -1.75
CA GLY A 49 2.89 -8.39 -2.51
C GLY A 49 3.23 -7.14 -1.70
N TYR A 50 3.67 -6.10 -2.42
CA TYR A 50 4.21 -4.87 -1.85
C TYR A 50 3.36 -3.65 -2.20
N LEU A 51 3.36 -2.61 -1.37
CA LEU A 51 2.69 -1.36 -1.71
C LEU A 51 3.58 -0.50 -2.62
N LYS A 52 3.12 -0.27 -3.84
CA LYS A 52 3.75 0.62 -4.80
C LYS A 52 2.99 1.93 -4.83
N ARG A 53 3.69 3.05 -4.64
CA ARG A 53 3.09 4.37 -4.75
C ARG A 53 2.78 4.69 -6.21
N ILE A 54 1.60 5.23 -6.47
CA ILE A 54 1.17 5.68 -7.79
C ILE A 54 0.87 7.17 -7.77
N GLN A 55 1.20 7.84 -8.86
CA GLN A 55 0.77 9.21 -9.15
C GLN A 55 -0.47 9.09 -10.04
N ILE A 56 -1.61 9.54 -9.53
CA ILE A 56 -2.88 9.66 -10.27
C ILE A 56 -3.04 11.12 -10.66
#